data_AF-A0A1V2GAS6-F1
#
_entry.id   AF-A0A1V2GAS6-F1
#
_cell.length_a   1.000
_cell.length_b   1.000
_cell.length_c   1.000
_cell.angle_alpha   90.00
_cell.angle_beta   90.00
_cell.angle_gamma   90.00
#
_symmetry.space_group_name_H-M   'P 1'
#
loop_
_entity.id
_entity.type
_entity.pdbx_description
1 polymer ?
#
loop_
_entity_poly.entity_id
_entity_poly.type
_entity_poly.pdbx_seq_one_letter_code
_entity_poly.pdbx_strand_id
1 'polypeptide(L)'
;AIRHAGGFVSFDPNIREDLWQDEHLLRLCLRQALQLADVVKLSEEEWRLISGKTQNDRDICALAKEYEIAMLLVTKGAEGVVVCYRGQVHHFAGMSVNCVDSTGAGDAFVAGLLTGLSSTGLSTDEREMRRIIDLAQRCGALAVTAKGAMTALPCRQELE
;
A
#
# COMPACT_ATOMS: atom_id res chain seq x y z
N ALA A 1 -12.34 -14.03 12.46
CA ALA A 1 -13.73 -13.68 12.10
C ALA A 1 -13.86 -13.23 10.64
N ILE A 2 -13.20 -12.15 10.20
CA ILE A 2 -13.32 -11.61 8.82
C ILE A 2 -12.92 -12.63 7.74
N ARG A 3 -11.74 -13.25 7.83
CA ARG A 3 -11.30 -14.28 6.86
C ARG A 3 -12.24 -15.50 6.83
N HIS A 4 -12.77 -15.91 7.98
CA HIS A 4 -13.77 -16.99 8.06
C HIS A 4 -15.11 -16.63 7.41
N ALA A 5 -15.44 -15.34 7.32
CA ALA A 5 -16.62 -14.83 6.63
C ALA A 5 -16.37 -14.58 5.13
N GLY A 6 -15.19 -14.94 4.60
CA GLY A 6 -14.80 -14.72 3.20
C GLY A 6 -14.33 -13.30 2.89
N GLY A 7 -14.08 -12.47 3.91
CA GLY A 7 -13.53 -11.12 3.74
C GLY A 7 -12.00 -11.10 3.70
N PHE A 8 -11.45 -9.96 3.28
CA PHE A 8 -10.00 -9.70 3.23
C PHE A 8 -9.58 -8.70 4.31
N VAL A 9 -8.32 -8.77 4.72
CA VAL A 9 -7.69 -7.83 5.65
C VAL A 9 -6.64 -7.02 4.90
N SER A 10 -6.78 -5.69 4.94
CA SER A 10 -5.76 -4.75 4.47
C SER A 10 -5.00 -4.18 5.66
N PHE A 11 -3.67 -4.10 5.54
CA PHE A 11 -2.79 -3.55 6.57
C PHE A 11 -1.82 -2.53 5.97
N ASP A 12 -1.89 -1.29 6.48
CA ASP A 12 -0.88 -0.25 6.32
C ASP A 12 -0.27 -0.01 7.70
N PRO A 13 1.00 -0.37 7.95
CA PRO A 13 1.63 -0.18 9.25
C PRO A 13 1.58 1.27 9.73
N ASN A 14 1.65 2.23 8.81
CA ASN A 14 1.71 3.67 9.05
C ASN A 14 2.55 4.03 10.29
N ILE A 15 3.79 3.53 10.33
CA ILE A 15 4.61 3.50 11.55
C ILE A 15 4.88 4.94 12.04
N ARG A 16 4.71 5.15 13.35
CA ARG A 16 5.10 6.36 14.07
C ARG A 16 5.95 5.93 15.25
N GLU A 17 7.27 5.84 15.04
CA GLU A 17 8.22 5.27 16.00
C GLU A 17 8.16 5.97 17.37
N ASP A 18 7.89 7.26 17.37
CA ASP A 18 7.70 8.13 18.53
C ASP A 18 6.50 7.75 19.43
N LEU A 19 5.56 6.95 18.92
CA LEU A 19 4.44 6.41 19.70
C LEU A 19 4.77 5.06 20.36
N TRP A 20 5.89 4.44 20.02
CA TRP A 20 6.30 3.14 20.56
C TRP A 20 7.34 3.30 21.66
N GLN A 21 7.07 2.70 22.81
CA GLN A 21 8.00 2.70 23.95
C GLN A 21 9.10 1.64 23.81
N ASP A 22 8.87 0.63 22.96
CA ASP A 22 9.75 -0.53 22.79
C ASP A 22 9.73 -1.00 21.32
N GLU A 23 10.90 -0.96 20.67
CA GLU A 23 11.09 -1.41 19.29
C GLU A 23 10.83 -2.93 19.15
N HIS A 24 11.13 -3.72 20.18
CA HIS A 24 10.86 -5.15 20.17
C HIS A 24 9.36 -5.45 20.10
N LEU A 25 8.56 -4.70 20.85
CA LEU A 25 7.10 -4.80 20.80
C LEU A 25 6.55 -4.35 19.44
N LEU A 26 7.08 -3.26 18.86
CA LEU A 26 6.73 -2.82 17.51
C LEU A 26 6.94 -3.97 16.50
N ARG A 27 8.13 -4.56 16.49
CA ARG A 27 8.47 -5.66 15.57
C ARG A 27 7.59 -6.89 15.78
N LEU A 28 7.27 -7.24 17.03
CA LEU A 28 6.37 -8.35 17.34
C LEU A 28 4.96 -8.10 16.79
N CYS A 29 4.41 -6.91 17.03
CA CYS A 29 3.09 -6.51 16.55
C CYS A 29 3.02 -6.47 15.02
N LEU A 30 4.05 -5.92 14.36
CA LEU A 30 4.15 -5.90 12.90
C LEU A 30 4.12 -7.32 12.33
N ARG A 31 4.93 -8.24 12.89
CA ARG A 31 4.94 -9.64 12.45
C ARG A 31 3.57 -10.29 12.59
N GLN A 32 2.88 -10.07 13.71
CA GLN A 32 1.53 -10.61 13.92
C GLN A 32 0.50 -10.03 12.94
N ALA A 33 0.55 -8.72 12.69
CA ALA A 33 -0.35 -8.07 11.74
C ALA A 33 -0.12 -8.56 10.30
N LEU A 34 1.14 -8.71 9.88
CA LEU A 34 1.51 -9.24 8.56
C LEU A 34 0.98 -10.66 8.34
N GLN A 35 1.02 -11.52 9.35
CA GLN A 35 0.46 -12.88 9.27
C GLN A 35 -1.06 -12.94 9.09
N LEU A 36 -1.76 -11.83 9.37
CA LEU A 36 -3.22 -11.75 9.29
C LEU A 36 -3.69 -11.01 8.02
N ALA A 37 -2.80 -10.33 7.31
CA ALA A 37 -3.13 -9.45 6.21
C ALA A 37 -3.09 -10.17 4.85
N ASP A 38 -4.11 -9.91 4.03
CA ASP A 38 -4.17 -10.37 2.63
C ASP A 38 -3.59 -9.31 1.68
N VAL A 39 -3.75 -8.04 2.04
CA VAL A 39 -3.23 -6.88 1.31
C VAL A 39 -2.37 -6.06 2.26
N VAL A 40 -1.13 -5.79 1.88
CA VAL A 40 -0.19 -5.01 2.69
C VAL A 40 0.38 -3.88 1.85
N LYS A 41 0.30 -2.65 2.35
CA LYS A 41 0.99 -1.51 1.75
C LYS A 41 2.09 -1.04 2.70
N LEU A 42 3.28 -0.83 2.16
CA LEU A 42 4.46 -0.33 2.86
C LEU A 42 5.02 0.89 2.13
N SER A 43 5.57 1.85 2.87
CA SER A 43 6.55 2.79 2.33
C SER A 43 7.93 2.12 2.15
N GLU A 44 8.87 2.79 1.49
CA GLU A 44 10.25 2.29 1.41
C GLU A 44 10.93 2.21 2.79
N GLU A 45 10.61 3.14 3.69
CA GLU A 45 11.14 3.16 5.05
C GLU A 45 10.61 1.97 5.87
N GLU A 46 9.29 1.74 5.79
CA GLU A 46 8.62 0.60 6.43
C GLU A 46 9.13 -0.73 5.85
N TRP A 47 9.34 -0.79 4.54
CA TRP A 47 9.96 -1.94 3.88
C TRP A 47 11.33 -2.25 4.48
N ARG A 48 12.20 -1.26 4.65
CA ARG A 48 13.55 -1.45 5.21
C ARG A 48 13.47 -1.94 6.65
N LEU A 49 12.58 -1.35 7.46
CA LEU A 49 12.40 -1.71 8.87
C LEU A 49 11.91 -3.16 9.04
N ILE A 50 10.93 -3.57 8.21
CA ILE A 50 10.28 -4.88 8.30
C ILE A 50 11.13 -5.98 7.66
N SER A 51 11.63 -5.75 6.44
CA SER A 51 12.30 -6.80 5.68
C SER A 51 13.78 -6.95 6.05
N GLY A 52 14.44 -5.86 6.46
CA GLY A 52 15.90 -5.81 6.62
C GLY A 52 16.68 -6.12 5.33
N LYS A 53 16.02 -6.08 4.16
CA LYS A 53 16.55 -6.54 2.87
C LYS A 53 16.60 -5.40 1.85
N THR A 54 17.34 -5.67 0.77
CA THR A 54 17.25 -4.86 -0.44
C THR A 54 15.85 -4.96 -1.05
N GLN A 55 15.36 -3.88 -1.66
CA GLN A 55 14.03 -3.83 -2.26
C GLN A 55 14.05 -4.32 -3.73
N ASN A 56 14.66 -5.49 -3.98
CA ASN A 56 14.62 -6.12 -5.30
C ASN A 56 13.39 -7.03 -5.43
N ASP A 57 13.01 -7.37 -6.65
CA ASP A 57 11.81 -8.17 -6.95
C ASP A 57 11.80 -9.52 -6.22
N ARG A 58 12.96 -10.16 -6.07
CA ARG A 58 13.10 -11.44 -5.36
C ARG A 58 12.77 -11.29 -3.88
N ASP A 59 13.27 -10.24 -3.23
CA ASP A 59 13.06 -9.99 -1.81
C ASP A 59 11.60 -9.61 -1.53
N ILE A 60 10.97 -8.82 -2.40
CA ILE A 60 9.53 -8.49 -2.32
C ILE A 60 8.69 -9.76 -2.43
N CYS A 61 8.94 -10.60 -3.43
CA CYS A 61 8.28 -11.91 -3.55
C CYS A 61 8.53 -12.81 -2.34
N ALA A 62 9.74 -12.81 -1.78
CA ALA A 62 10.08 -13.63 -0.63
C ALA A 62 9.30 -13.21 0.61
N LEU A 63 9.17 -11.90 0.87
CA LEU A 63 8.38 -11.38 1.99
C LEU A 63 6.89 -11.70 1.80
N ALA A 64 6.34 -11.45 0.60
CA ALA A 64 4.94 -11.77 0.32
C ALA A 64 4.65 -13.26 0.54
N LYS A 65 5.57 -14.14 0.13
CA LYS A 65 5.45 -15.58 0.34
C LYS A 65 5.59 -15.98 1.82
N GLU A 66 6.52 -15.38 2.55
CA GLU A 66 6.76 -15.66 3.97
C GLU A 66 5.52 -15.44 4.83
N TYR A 67 4.76 -14.38 4.52
CA TYR A 67 3.55 -14.00 5.25
C TYR A 67 2.25 -14.39 4.54
N GLU A 68 2.34 -15.15 3.43
CA GLU A 68 1.19 -15.54 2.60
C GLU A 68 0.31 -14.34 2.14
N ILE A 69 0.94 -13.18 1.92
CA ILE A 69 0.29 -11.95 1.48
C ILE A 69 -0.09 -12.10 0.00
N ALA A 70 -1.37 -11.91 -0.32
CA ALA A 70 -1.87 -12.01 -1.69
C ALA A 70 -1.44 -10.82 -2.56
N MET A 71 -1.42 -9.61 -1.98
CA MET A 71 -0.98 -8.38 -2.62
C MET A 71 -0.10 -7.56 -1.68
N LEU A 72 1.18 -7.45 -1.99
CA LEU A 72 2.13 -6.61 -1.27
C LEU A 72 2.50 -5.41 -2.15
N LEU A 73 2.27 -4.20 -1.66
CA LEU A 73 2.58 -2.94 -2.33
C LEU A 73 3.69 -2.22 -1.58
N VAL A 74 4.71 -1.74 -2.29
CA VAL A 74 5.74 -0.86 -1.74
C VAL A 74 5.77 0.44 -2.53
N THR A 75 5.27 1.51 -1.92
CA THR A 75 5.18 2.85 -2.52
C THR A 75 6.51 3.57 -2.44
N LYS A 76 6.89 4.25 -3.52
CA LYS A 76 8.18 4.97 -3.70
C LYS A 76 7.95 6.47 -3.98
N GLY A 77 6.93 7.06 -3.36
CA GLY A 77 6.56 8.46 -3.60
C GLY A 77 6.32 8.75 -5.10
N ALA A 78 7.04 9.74 -5.64
CA ALA A 78 6.93 10.16 -7.03
C ALA A 78 7.43 9.11 -8.04
N GLU A 79 8.19 8.09 -7.63
CA GLU A 79 8.63 7.00 -8.51
C GLU A 79 7.52 5.97 -8.76
N GLY A 80 6.45 5.98 -7.94
CA GLY A 80 5.29 5.12 -8.10
C GLY A 80 5.22 3.98 -7.08
N VAL A 81 4.93 2.77 -7.54
CA VAL A 81 4.70 1.62 -6.65
C VAL A 81 5.17 0.31 -7.27
N VAL A 82 5.78 -0.53 -6.45
CA VAL A 82 6.09 -1.93 -6.78
C VAL A 82 5.04 -2.82 -6.13
N VAL A 83 4.45 -3.73 -6.90
CA VAL A 83 3.38 -4.61 -6.45
C VAL A 83 3.80 -6.05 -6.67
N CYS A 84 3.91 -6.82 -5.61
CA CYS A 84 3.92 -8.27 -5.70
C CYS A 84 2.48 -8.78 -5.57
N TYR A 85 1.94 -9.31 -6.67
CA TYR A 85 0.61 -9.87 -6.71
C TYR A 85 0.68 -11.33 -7.13
N ARG A 86 0.25 -12.24 -6.24
CA ARG A 86 0.22 -13.69 -6.49
C ARG A 86 1.58 -14.26 -6.97
N GLY A 87 2.67 -13.76 -6.39
CA GLY A 87 4.04 -14.19 -6.69
C GLY A 87 4.66 -13.56 -7.95
N GLN A 88 3.97 -12.62 -8.61
CA GLN A 88 4.51 -11.85 -9.72
C GLN A 88 4.76 -10.40 -9.30
N VAL A 89 5.88 -9.82 -9.71
CA VAL A 89 6.22 -8.43 -9.41
C VAL A 89 5.91 -7.55 -10.61
N HIS A 90 5.23 -6.44 -10.34
CA HIS A 90 4.86 -5.42 -11.30
C HIS A 90 5.36 -4.06 -10.80
N HIS A 91 5.89 -3.27 -11.72
CA HIS A 91 6.35 -1.91 -11.45
C HIS A 91 5.41 -0.94 -12.15
N PHE A 92 4.93 0.05 -11.40
CA PHE A 92 4.08 1.11 -11.90
C PHE A 92 4.77 2.45 -11.67
N ALA A 93 4.98 3.17 -12.77
CA ALA A 93 5.60 4.50 -12.71
C ALA A 93 4.69 5.47 -11.97
N GLY A 94 5.27 6.38 -11.20
CA GLY A 94 4.55 7.43 -10.50
C GLY A 94 3.92 8.46 -11.45
N MET A 95 2.92 9.15 -10.94
CA MET A 95 2.30 10.28 -11.62
C MET A 95 3.02 11.56 -11.21
N SER A 96 3.53 12.31 -12.19
CA SER A 96 4.16 13.61 -11.94
C SER A 96 3.09 14.65 -11.63
N VAL A 97 3.20 15.26 -10.45
CA VAL A 97 2.30 16.32 -9.95
C VAL A 97 3.12 17.39 -9.24
N ASN A 98 2.57 18.60 -9.15
CA ASN A 98 3.18 19.66 -8.34
C ASN A 98 2.90 19.40 -6.85
N CYS A 99 3.89 18.88 -6.13
CA CYS A 99 3.78 18.58 -4.71
C CYS A 99 3.81 19.88 -3.88
N VAL A 100 2.71 20.17 -3.18
CA VAL A 100 2.57 21.29 -2.24
C VAL A 100 2.79 20.81 -0.80
N ASP A 101 2.24 19.66 -0.43
CA ASP A 101 2.32 19.05 0.89
C ASP A 101 2.16 17.53 0.76
N SER A 102 3.13 16.73 1.20
CA SER A 102 3.07 15.27 1.07
C SER A 102 2.18 14.58 2.12
N THR A 103 1.67 15.33 3.09
CA THR A 103 0.85 14.80 4.19
C THR A 103 -0.42 14.15 3.65
N GLY A 104 -0.69 12.90 4.06
CA GLY A 104 -1.91 12.16 3.68
C GLY A 104 -1.84 11.44 2.33
N ALA A 105 -0.74 11.55 1.56
CA ALA A 105 -0.59 10.85 0.28
C ALA A 105 -0.74 9.34 0.41
N GLY A 106 -0.16 8.75 1.46
CA GLY A 106 -0.26 7.31 1.74
C GLY A 106 -1.70 6.88 2.06
N ASP A 107 -2.41 7.64 2.90
CA ASP A 107 -3.80 7.36 3.25
C ASP A 107 -4.72 7.50 2.03
N ALA A 108 -4.50 8.52 1.18
CA ALA A 108 -5.22 8.69 -0.07
C ALA A 108 -4.95 7.54 -1.05
N PHE A 109 -3.70 7.07 -1.14
CA PHE A 109 -3.36 5.89 -1.93
C PHE A 109 -4.10 4.65 -1.43
N VAL A 110 -4.11 4.40 -0.12
CA VAL A 110 -4.85 3.28 0.48
C VAL A 110 -6.35 3.42 0.25
N ALA A 111 -6.92 4.62 0.34
CA ALA A 111 -8.33 4.86 0.06
C ALA A 111 -8.68 4.50 -1.40
N GLY A 112 -7.87 4.90 -2.38
CA GLY A 112 -8.06 4.52 -3.78
C GLY A 112 -7.93 3.00 -4.00
N LEU A 113 -6.92 2.39 -3.38
CA LEU A 113 -6.70 0.93 -3.41
C LEU A 113 -7.92 0.17 -2.87
N LEU A 114 -8.42 0.54 -1.69
CA LEU A 114 -9.57 -0.10 -1.05
C LEU A 114 -10.87 0.16 -1.79
N THR A 115 -11.02 1.33 -2.41
CA THR A 115 -12.18 1.64 -3.26
C THR A 115 -12.26 0.66 -4.43
N GLY A 116 -11.13 0.45 -5.13
CA GLY A 116 -11.06 -0.53 -6.21
C GLY A 116 -11.29 -1.96 -5.73
N LEU A 117 -10.58 -2.39 -4.69
CA LEU A 117 -10.70 -3.74 -4.12
C LEU A 117 -12.10 -4.04 -3.58
N SER A 118 -12.81 -3.05 -3.03
CA SER A 118 -14.19 -3.24 -2.54
C SER A 118 -15.18 -3.59 -3.65
N SER A 119 -14.88 -3.17 -4.89
CA SER A 119 -15.73 -3.40 -6.06
C SER A 119 -15.46 -4.76 -6.71
N THR A 120 -14.21 -5.20 -6.74
CA THR A 120 -13.79 -6.37 -7.53
C THR A 120 -13.17 -7.50 -6.72
N GLY A 121 -12.89 -7.27 -5.44
CA GLY A 121 -12.04 -8.14 -4.62
C GLY A 121 -10.63 -8.30 -5.20
N LEU A 122 -9.95 -9.36 -4.76
CA LEU A 122 -8.67 -9.79 -5.31
C LEU A 122 -8.88 -10.61 -6.60
N SER A 123 -9.34 -9.96 -7.66
CA SER A 123 -9.60 -10.55 -8.98
C SER A 123 -8.36 -11.24 -9.57
N THR A 124 -8.57 -12.32 -10.33
CA THR A 124 -7.48 -12.99 -11.06
C THR A 124 -7.10 -12.23 -12.34
N ASP A 125 -7.90 -11.26 -12.77
CA ASP A 125 -7.64 -10.46 -13.97
C ASP A 125 -6.62 -9.36 -13.68
N GLU A 126 -5.45 -9.45 -14.31
CA GLU A 126 -4.39 -8.45 -14.20
C GLU A 126 -4.83 -7.06 -14.65
N ARG A 127 -5.79 -6.96 -15.59
CA ARG A 127 -6.31 -5.66 -16.04
C ARG A 127 -7.02 -4.94 -14.91
N GLU A 128 -7.72 -5.68 -14.06
CA GLU A 128 -8.42 -5.11 -12.92
C GLU A 128 -7.44 -4.67 -11.85
N MET A 129 -6.43 -5.49 -11.54
CA MET A 129 -5.34 -5.10 -10.64
C MET A 129 -4.69 -3.78 -11.11
N ARG A 130 -4.36 -3.66 -12.41
CA ARG A 130 -3.77 -2.43 -12.96
C ARG A 130 -4.66 -1.20 -12.79
N ARG A 131 -5.98 -1.33 -12.97
CA ARG A 131 -6.93 -0.22 -12.75
C ARG A 131 -6.99 0.20 -11.29
N ILE A 132 -6.98 -0.77 -10.37
CA ILE A 132 -6.98 -0.49 -8.93
C ILE A 132 -5.70 0.25 -8.53
N ILE A 133 -4.54 -0.16 -9.05
CA ILE A 133 -3.27 0.51 -8.79
C ILE A 133 -3.25 1.92 -9.38
N ASP A 134 -3.77 2.10 -10.61
CA ASP A 134 -3.90 3.44 -11.22
C ASP A 134 -4.78 4.37 -10.36
N LEU A 135 -5.93 3.89 -9.89
CA LEU A 135 -6.82 4.62 -9.00
C LEU A 135 -6.10 5.02 -7.69
N ALA A 136 -5.39 4.07 -7.06
CA ALA A 136 -4.61 4.32 -5.86
C ALA A 136 -3.53 5.39 -6.08
N GLN A 137 -2.77 5.30 -7.18
CA GLN A 137 -1.74 6.28 -7.53
C GLN A 137 -2.33 7.66 -7.81
N ARG A 138 -3.47 7.75 -8.50
CA ARG A 138 -4.17 9.02 -8.75
C ARG A 138 -4.62 9.67 -7.45
N CYS A 139 -5.21 8.92 -6.53
CA CYS A 139 -5.60 9.44 -5.23
C CYS A 139 -4.40 9.97 -4.43
N GLY A 140 -3.31 9.20 -4.35
CA GLY A 140 -2.09 9.63 -3.67
C GLY A 140 -1.44 10.85 -4.30
N ALA A 141 -1.41 10.93 -5.64
CA ALA A 141 -0.82 12.05 -6.37
C ALA A 141 -1.67 13.33 -6.25
N LEU A 142 -2.99 13.24 -6.31
CA LEU A 142 -3.86 14.42 -6.16
C LEU A 142 -3.85 14.96 -4.73
N ALA A 143 -3.77 14.08 -3.72
CA ALA A 143 -3.75 14.48 -2.32
C ALA A 143 -2.59 15.43 -1.96
N VAL A 144 -1.47 15.35 -2.68
CA VAL A 144 -0.30 16.21 -2.40
C VAL A 144 -0.36 17.60 -3.03
N THR A 145 -1.41 17.92 -3.78
CA THR A 145 -1.51 19.18 -4.55
C THR A 145 -2.07 20.34 -3.73
N ALA A 146 -2.50 20.11 -2.49
CA ALA A 146 -2.92 21.15 -1.55
C ALA A 146 -2.39 20.87 -0.14
N LYS A 147 -2.41 21.89 0.72
CA LYS A 147 -2.00 21.73 2.12
C LYS A 147 -3.03 20.96 2.93
N GLY A 148 -2.55 20.03 3.76
CA GLY A 148 -3.35 19.24 4.70
C GLY A 148 -3.84 17.90 4.13
N ALA A 149 -3.92 16.91 5.01
CA ALA A 149 -4.12 15.50 4.65
C ALA A 149 -5.41 15.18 3.88
N MET A 150 -6.47 15.97 4.07
CA MET A 150 -7.80 15.69 3.50
C MET A 150 -8.26 16.74 2.49
N THR A 151 -7.53 17.84 2.34
CA THR A 151 -7.97 19.02 1.58
C THR A 151 -8.08 18.73 0.08
N ALA A 152 -7.18 17.91 -0.45
CA ALA A 152 -7.14 17.52 -1.87
C ALA A 152 -7.50 16.04 -2.07
N LEU A 153 -8.28 15.44 -1.16
CA LEU A 153 -8.84 14.11 -1.44
C LEU A 153 -9.78 14.24 -2.64
N PRO A 154 -9.51 13.54 -3.75
CA PRO A 154 -10.25 13.75 -4.97
C PRO A 154 -11.64 13.12 -4.89
N CYS A 155 -12.61 13.78 -5.51
CA CYS A 155 -13.90 13.19 -5.81
C CYS A 155 -13.83 12.36 -7.10
N ARG A 156 -14.89 11.59 -7.38
CA ARG A 156 -14.95 10.72 -8.57
C ARG A 156 -14.72 11.47 -9.89
N GLN A 157 -15.21 12.71 -10.01
CA GLN A 157 -15.06 13.51 -11.22
C GLN A 157 -13.61 13.91 -11.51
N GLU A 158 -12.78 14.04 -10.47
CA GLU A 158 -11.35 14.36 -10.59
C GLU A 158 -10.50 13.10 -10.89
N LEU A 159 -11.11 11.92 -10.74
CA LEU A 159 -10.54 10.59 -10.99
C LEU A 159 -11.00 9.97 -12.32
N GLU A 160 -11.78 10.68 -13.13
CA GLU A 160 -12.08 10.31 -14.53
C GLU A 160 -11.08 10.95 -15.51
#